data_AF-A0A3S0FJ91-F1
#
_entry.id   AF-A0A3S0FJ91-F1
#
_cell.length_a   1.000
_cell.length_b   1.000
_cell.length_c   1.000
_cell.angle_alpha   90.00
_cell.angle_beta   90.00
_cell.angle_gamma   90.00
#
_symmetry.space_group_name_H-M   'P 1'
#
loop_
_entity.id
_entity.type
_entity.pdbx_description
1 polymer ?
#
loop_
_entity_poly.entity_id
_entity_poly.type
_entity_poly.pdbx_seq_one_letter_code
_entity_poly.pdbx_strand_id
1 'polypeptide(L)'
;MARLDRREKVALDQAYEFYKSTIGSNEAFTLHSLVNSLKTVSVAVSASNDGHLTLTTRLWMRIKQALFDKLLTTHPAYVIIYDGSNAPIEPKQHIPDDGTIEIHPHGLRRDDDRFSIELKHLHPVTRKHIQKVWIERGPDTKSDDFSNYECDGDVCMPKLFLIGDEVLQKEASNGKKEAYSQWWDLYWQSYCTPDRREKQQLTRRMNSLEAVWGNLYY
;
A
#
# COMPACT_ATOMS: atom_id res chain seq x y z
N MET A 1 10.55 2.17 14.64
CA MET A 1 9.79 1.01 14.10
C MET A 1 8.55 0.85 14.95
N ALA A 2 7.41 1.30 14.45
CA ALA A 2 6.12 1.16 15.12
C ALA A 2 5.87 -0.30 15.47
N ARG A 3 5.40 -0.57 16.70
CA ARG A 3 4.87 -1.88 17.07
C ARG A 3 3.58 -2.07 16.29
N LEU A 4 3.68 -2.59 15.06
CA LEU A 4 2.54 -3.18 14.37
C LEU A 4 1.90 -4.16 15.34
N ASP A 5 0.66 -3.88 15.75
CA ASP A 5 -0.07 -4.76 16.64
C ASP A 5 -0.14 -6.14 15.97
N ARG A 6 0.39 -7.17 16.64
CA ARG A 6 0.62 -8.50 16.04
C ARG A 6 -0.67 -9.15 15.55
N ARG A 7 -1.84 -8.62 15.95
CA ARG A 7 -3.18 -9.10 15.60
C ARG A 7 -3.71 -8.58 14.26
N GLU A 8 -3.01 -7.64 13.61
CA GLU A 8 -3.46 -7.01 12.35
C GLU A 8 -2.49 -7.17 11.17
N LYS A 9 -1.54 -8.12 11.25
CA LYS A 9 -0.63 -8.37 10.13
C LYS A 9 -1.36 -9.09 8.99
N VAL A 10 -1.68 -8.35 7.94
CA VAL A 10 -2.19 -8.89 6.67
C VAL A 10 -1.01 -9.42 5.87
N ALA A 11 -1.05 -10.69 5.47
CA ALA A 11 -0.05 -11.29 4.60
C ALA A 11 -0.26 -10.87 3.14
N LEU A 12 0.79 -10.92 2.31
CA LEU A 12 0.72 -10.45 0.92
C LEU A 12 -0.32 -11.22 0.07
N ASP A 13 -0.51 -12.51 0.33
CA ASP A 13 -1.57 -13.33 -0.27
C ASP A 13 -2.96 -12.83 0.15
N GLN A 14 -3.15 -12.51 1.42
CA GLN A 14 -4.41 -11.94 1.93
C GLN A 14 -4.68 -10.54 1.38
N ALA A 15 -3.64 -9.69 1.27
CA ALA A 15 -3.76 -8.36 0.68
C ALA A 15 -4.16 -8.45 -0.80
N TYR A 16 -3.67 -9.47 -1.52
CA TYR A 16 -4.06 -9.72 -2.90
C TYR A 16 -5.52 -10.17 -3.03
N GLU A 17 -5.96 -11.12 -2.21
CA GLU A 17 -7.37 -11.55 -2.18
C GLU A 17 -8.30 -10.40 -1.80
N PHE A 18 -7.91 -9.58 -0.82
CA PHE A 18 -8.65 -8.36 -0.44
C PHE A 18 -8.76 -7.38 -1.61
N TYR A 19 -7.68 -7.18 -2.36
CA TYR A 19 -7.70 -6.35 -3.55
C TYR A 19 -8.66 -6.91 -4.62
N LYS A 20 -8.65 -8.22 -4.85
CA LYS A 20 -9.57 -8.88 -5.79
C LYS A 20 -11.02 -8.72 -5.38
N SER A 21 -11.37 -8.90 -4.11
CA SER A 21 -12.74 -8.69 -3.65
C SER A 21 -13.12 -7.21 -3.74
N THR A 22 -12.27 -6.28 -3.31
CA THR A 22 -12.60 -4.84 -3.27
C THR A 22 -12.75 -4.20 -4.66
N ILE A 23 -12.05 -4.72 -5.68
CA ILE A 23 -12.16 -4.24 -7.06
C ILE A 23 -13.16 -5.04 -7.89
N GLY A 24 -13.30 -6.34 -7.61
CA GLY A 24 -14.19 -7.25 -8.34
C GLY A 24 -15.64 -7.25 -7.84
N SER A 25 -15.86 -7.04 -6.55
CA SER A 25 -17.18 -6.95 -5.92
C SER A 25 -17.34 -5.61 -5.18
N ASN A 26 -18.55 -5.06 -5.19
CA ASN A 26 -18.90 -3.85 -4.43
C ASN A 26 -19.08 -4.19 -2.92
N GLU A 27 -18.24 -5.08 -2.41
CA GLU A 27 -18.27 -5.52 -1.02
C GLU A 27 -17.89 -4.38 -0.08
N ALA A 28 -18.61 -4.31 1.05
CA ALA A 28 -18.25 -3.39 2.12
C ALA A 28 -16.93 -3.86 2.76
N PHE A 29 -15.93 -2.99 2.75
CA PHE A 29 -14.64 -3.21 3.41
C PHE A 29 -14.43 -2.20 4.54
N THR A 30 -13.51 -2.53 5.45
CA THR A 30 -13.12 -1.63 6.55
C THR A 30 -11.88 -0.83 6.18
N LEU A 31 -11.76 0.39 6.71
CA LEU A 31 -10.57 1.24 6.56
C LEU A 31 -9.30 0.49 7.02
N HIS A 32 -9.38 -0.24 8.13
CA HIS A 32 -8.26 -1.02 8.66
C HIS A 32 -7.79 -2.10 7.68
N SER A 33 -8.71 -2.86 7.06
CA SER A 33 -8.35 -3.88 6.07
C SER A 33 -7.65 -3.27 4.85
N LEU A 34 -8.12 -2.12 4.37
CA LEU A 34 -7.52 -1.40 3.25
C LEU A 34 -6.12 -0.89 3.57
N VAL A 35 -5.96 -0.21 4.71
CA VAL A 35 -4.69 0.35 5.18
C VAL A 35 -3.67 -0.75 5.43
N ASN A 36 -4.03 -1.84 6.09
CA ASN A 36 -3.11 -2.95 6.35
C ASN A 36 -2.71 -3.64 5.03
N SER A 37 -3.63 -3.84 4.10
CA SER A 37 -3.31 -4.37 2.77
C SER A 37 -2.37 -3.44 1.99
N LEU A 38 -2.63 -2.14 2.00
CA LEU A 38 -1.78 -1.13 1.35
C LEU A 38 -0.37 -1.07 1.97
N LYS A 39 -0.26 -1.18 3.29
CA LYS A 39 1.03 -1.27 3.99
C LYS A 39 1.80 -2.50 3.55
N THR A 40 1.18 -3.68 3.59
CA THR A 40 1.83 -4.94 3.21
C THR A 40 2.33 -4.90 1.77
N VAL A 41 1.49 -4.44 0.83
CA VAL A 41 1.89 -4.30 -0.59
C VAL A 41 3.00 -3.26 -0.74
N SER A 42 2.95 -2.14 -0.02
CA SER A 42 4.00 -1.11 -0.07
C SER A 42 5.34 -1.63 0.45
N VAL A 43 5.34 -2.39 1.54
CA VAL A 43 6.54 -3.03 2.09
C VAL A 43 7.08 -4.08 1.10
N ALA A 44 6.21 -4.88 0.50
CA ALA A 44 6.61 -5.90 -0.47
C ALA A 44 7.26 -5.28 -1.72
N VAL A 45 6.67 -4.21 -2.27
CA VAL A 45 7.22 -3.48 -3.42
C VAL A 45 8.57 -2.85 -3.07
N SER A 46 8.70 -2.23 -1.89
CA SER A 46 10.00 -1.68 -1.44
C SER A 46 11.05 -2.77 -1.31
N ALA A 47 10.74 -3.85 -0.59
CA ALA A 47 11.65 -4.98 -0.41
C ALA A 47 12.07 -5.60 -1.75
N SER A 48 11.18 -5.61 -2.75
CA SER A 48 11.51 -6.11 -4.08
C SER A 48 12.42 -5.16 -4.85
N ASN A 49 12.19 -3.85 -4.77
CA ASN A 49 13.08 -2.83 -5.36
C ASN A 49 14.49 -2.86 -4.75
N ASP A 50 14.57 -3.16 -3.45
CA ASP A 50 15.84 -3.30 -2.71
C ASP A 50 16.54 -4.65 -2.95
N GLY A 51 15.94 -5.55 -3.76
CA GLY A 51 16.48 -6.87 -4.09
C GLY A 51 16.36 -7.90 -2.97
N HIS A 52 15.57 -7.62 -1.93
CA HIS A 52 15.30 -8.55 -0.82
C HIS A 52 14.17 -9.54 -1.12
N LEU A 53 13.37 -9.28 -2.14
CA LEU A 53 12.23 -10.12 -2.52
C LEU A 53 12.05 -10.18 -4.04
N THR A 54 11.83 -11.37 -4.57
CA THR A 54 11.56 -11.55 -6.00
C THR A 54 10.05 -11.47 -6.25
N LEU A 55 9.59 -10.33 -6.79
CA LEU A 55 8.22 -10.13 -7.22
C LEU A 55 8.19 -9.52 -8.61
N THR A 56 7.08 -9.68 -9.33
CA THR A 56 6.81 -8.89 -10.54
C THR A 56 6.42 -7.47 -10.11
N THR A 57 7.42 -6.63 -9.79
CA THR A 57 7.24 -5.28 -9.22
C THR A 57 6.21 -4.44 -9.96
N ARG A 58 6.18 -4.52 -11.29
CA ARG A 58 5.24 -3.75 -12.12
C ARG A 58 3.77 -4.10 -11.82
N LEU A 59 3.45 -5.37 -11.58
CA LEU A 59 2.08 -5.80 -11.26
C LEU A 59 1.71 -5.41 -9.83
N TRP A 60 2.61 -5.63 -8.87
CA TRP A 60 2.39 -5.23 -7.48
C TRP A 60 2.30 -3.71 -7.28
N MET A 61 3.03 -2.93 -8.09
CA MET A 61 2.91 -1.47 -8.10
C MET A 61 1.52 -1.02 -8.57
N ARG A 62 0.91 -1.71 -9.54
CA ARG A 62 -0.48 -1.44 -9.96
C ARG A 62 -1.49 -1.74 -8.85
N ILE A 63 -1.28 -2.82 -8.10
CA ILE A 63 -2.11 -3.14 -6.92
C ILE A 63 -1.96 -2.03 -5.87
N LYS A 64 -0.73 -1.60 -5.57
CA LYS A 64 -0.45 -0.49 -4.64
C LYS A 64 -1.19 0.78 -5.06
N GLN A 65 -1.09 1.16 -6.33
CA GLN A 65 -1.75 2.34 -6.90
C GLN A 65 -3.27 2.27 -6.72
N ALA A 66 -3.87 1.14 -7.09
CA ALA A 66 -5.30 0.95 -7.00
C ALA A 66 -5.83 0.94 -5.55
N LEU A 67 -5.09 0.34 -4.61
CA LEU A 67 -5.42 0.41 -3.18
C LEU A 67 -5.29 1.85 -2.64
N PHE A 68 -4.28 2.60 -3.09
CA PHE A 68 -4.10 4.01 -2.73
C PHE A 68 -5.24 4.88 -3.28
N ASP A 69 -5.60 4.72 -4.56
CA ASP A 69 -6.73 5.39 -5.19
C ASP A 69 -8.04 5.09 -4.42
N LYS A 70 -8.25 3.83 -4.05
CA LYS A 70 -9.41 3.43 -3.24
C LYS A 70 -9.42 4.14 -1.88
N LEU A 71 -8.28 4.21 -1.19
CA LEU A 71 -8.16 4.89 0.10
C LEU A 71 -8.52 6.37 -0.01
N LEU A 72 -7.97 7.06 -1.00
CA LEU A 72 -8.22 8.48 -1.26
C LEU A 72 -9.69 8.77 -1.58
N THR A 73 -10.32 7.89 -2.38
CA THR A 73 -11.66 8.15 -2.93
C THR A 73 -12.80 7.71 -2.01
N THR A 74 -12.56 6.81 -1.05
CA THR A 74 -13.64 6.21 -0.23
C THR A 74 -13.66 6.65 1.22
N HIS A 75 -12.54 7.13 1.76
CA HIS A 75 -12.45 7.53 3.16
C HIS A 75 -12.03 8.99 3.30
N PRO A 76 -12.61 9.74 4.26
CA PRO A 76 -12.14 11.08 4.57
C PRO A 76 -10.67 11.07 5.00
N ALA A 77 -9.90 12.01 4.47
CA ALA A 77 -8.47 12.11 4.77
C ALA A 77 -7.96 13.54 4.67
N TYR A 78 -6.89 13.80 5.40
CA TYR A 78 -6.08 15.00 5.24
C TYR A 78 -4.95 14.72 4.25
N VAL A 79 -4.77 15.60 3.28
CA VAL A 79 -3.81 15.45 2.19
C VAL A 79 -2.74 16.52 2.27
N ILE A 80 -1.50 16.13 2.02
CA ILE A 80 -0.37 17.05 1.80
C ILE A 80 0.16 16.78 0.40
N ILE A 81 0.39 17.83 -0.37
CA ILE A 81 0.98 17.72 -1.70
C ILE A 81 2.36 18.37 -1.68
N TYR A 82 3.33 17.67 -2.22
CA TYR A 82 4.71 18.11 -2.36
C TYR A 82 5.02 18.33 -3.85
N ASP A 83 5.84 19.34 -4.14
CA ASP A 83 6.39 19.56 -5.47
C ASP A 83 7.56 18.58 -5.78
N GLY A 84 8.13 18.67 -6.98
CA GLY A 84 9.30 17.87 -7.38
C GLY A 84 10.57 18.13 -6.55
N SER A 85 10.61 19.19 -5.75
CA SER A 85 11.68 19.51 -4.80
C SER A 85 11.38 18.99 -3.38
N ASN A 86 10.29 18.23 -3.22
CA ASN A 86 9.80 17.73 -1.94
C ASN A 86 9.39 18.85 -0.95
N ALA A 87 9.07 20.04 -1.46
CA ALA A 87 8.53 21.14 -0.67
C ALA A 87 6.99 21.08 -0.65
N PRO A 88 6.34 21.29 0.51
CA PRO A 88 4.88 21.27 0.57
C PRO A 88 4.30 22.45 -0.20
N ILE A 89 3.29 22.16 -1.02
CA ILE A 89 2.54 23.14 -1.79
C ILE A 89 1.45 23.72 -0.89
N GLU A 90 1.21 25.03 -0.98
CA GLU A 90 0.14 25.63 -0.19
C GLU A 90 -1.25 25.24 -0.76
N PRO A 91 -2.28 25.14 0.10
CA PRO A 91 -3.64 24.92 -0.36
C PRO A 91 -4.05 25.96 -1.40
N LYS A 92 -4.88 25.55 -2.37
CA LYS A 92 -5.39 26.39 -3.47
C LYS A 92 -4.36 26.82 -4.53
N GLN A 93 -3.15 26.28 -4.49
CA GLN A 93 -2.16 26.45 -5.56
C GLN A 93 -2.27 25.34 -6.62
N HIS A 94 -1.71 25.59 -7.80
CA HIS A 94 -1.64 24.58 -8.85
C HIS A 94 -0.66 23.46 -8.46
N ILE A 95 -1.03 22.22 -8.74
CA ILE A 95 -0.23 21.04 -8.42
C ILE A 95 0.59 20.64 -9.65
N PRO A 96 1.93 20.55 -9.54
CA PRO A 96 2.79 20.15 -10.65
C PRO A 96 2.62 18.65 -10.97
N ASP A 97 2.98 18.29 -12.19
CA ASP A 97 2.74 16.95 -12.72
C ASP A 97 3.63 15.86 -12.10
N ASP A 98 4.81 16.25 -11.62
CA ASP A 98 5.82 15.43 -10.95
C ASP A 98 5.72 15.48 -9.42
N GLY A 99 4.66 16.09 -8.88
CA GLY A 99 4.45 16.17 -7.44
C GLY A 99 4.17 14.81 -6.78
N THR A 100 4.26 14.82 -5.46
CA THR A 100 3.94 13.67 -4.59
C THR A 100 2.76 14.01 -3.71
N ILE A 101 1.81 13.09 -3.57
CA ILE A 101 0.71 13.20 -2.63
C ILE A 101 0.98 12.33 -1.40
N GLU A 102 0.72 12.87 -0.22
CA GLU A 102 0.71 12.16 1.06
C GLU A 102 -0.69 12.22 1.68
N ILE A 103 -1.19 11.08 2.13
CA ILE A 103 -2.54 10.92 2.69
C ILE A 103 -2.43 10.50 4.16
N HIS A 104 -3.24 11.16 4.99
CA HIS A 104 -3.48 10.89 6.40
C HIS A 104 -4.97 10.56 6.60
N PRO A 105 -5.37 9.28 6.54
CA PRO A 105 -6.77 8.90 6.70
C PRO A 105 -7.32 9.27 8.08
N HIS A 106 -8.55 9.75 8.12
CA HIS A 106 -9.23 10.04 9.38
C HIS A 106 -9.56 8.74 10.13
N GLY A 107 -9.43 8.76 11.46
CA GLY A 107 -9.69 7.60 12.31
C GLY A 107 -8.48 6.68 12.55
N LEU A 108 -7.33 7.00 11.97
CA LEU A 108 -6.06 6.29 12.15
C LEU A 108 -4.99 7.15 12.83
N ARG A 109 -3.84 6.56 13.19
CA ARG A 109 -2.74 7.27 13.85
C ARG A 109 -1.88 7.98 12.80
N ARG A 110 -1.91 9.31 12.80
CA ARG A 110 -1.19 10.15 11.81
C ARG A 110 0.29 9.78 11.62
N ASP A 111 1.00 9.47 12.69
CA ASP A 111 2.44 9.17 12.62
C ASP A 111 2.76 7.78 12.03
N ASP A 112 1.84 6.83 12.19
CA ASP A 112 2.03 5.42 11.80
C ASP A 112 1.31 5.05 10.49
N ASP A 113 0.32 5.85 10.07
CA ASP A 113 -0.63 5.59 9.00
C ASP A 113 -0.61 6.68 7.91
N ARG A 114 0.58 7.07 7.47
CA ARG A 114 0.77 7.95 6.31
C ARG A 114 1.13 7.17 5.06
N PHE A 115 0.57 7.57 3.93
CA PHE A 115 0.81 6.92 2.64
C PHE A 115 1.16 7.95 1.60
N SER A 116 2.25 7.71 0.86
CA SER A 116 2.70 8.64 -0.18
C SER A 116 2.86 7.95 -1.53
N ILE A 117 2.50 8.66 -2.60
CA ILE A 117 2.69 8.21 -3.98
C ILE A 117 2.90 9.41 -4.91
N GLU A 118 3.68 9.22 -5.97
CA GLU A 118 3.85 10.22 -7.02
C GLU A 118 2.54 10.41 -7.80
N LEU A 119 2.19 11.64 -8.16
CA LEU A 119 0.92 11.98 -8.81
C LEU A 119 0.74 11.29 -10.17
N LYS A 120 1.84 11.07 -10.90
CA LYS A 120 1.83 10.30 -12.16
C LYS A 120 1.39 8.84 -12.00
N HIS A 121 1.39 8.32 -10.78
CA HIS A 121 0.99 6.95 -10.46
C HIS A 121 -0.46 6.83 -10.00
N LEU A 122 -1.15 7.94 -9.75
CA LEU A 122 -2.59 7.94 -9.52
C LEU A 122 -3.35 7.62 -10.80
N HIS A 123 -4.52 7.01 -10.66
CA HIS A 123 -5.43 6.90 -11.79
C HIS A 123 -5.75 8.30 -12.36
N PRO A 124 -5.79 8.50 -13.69
CA PRO A 124 -5.98 9.83 -14.29
C PRO A 124 -7.22 10.57 -13.80
N VAL A 125 -8.31 9.84 -13.55
CA VAL A 125 -9.54 10.40 -12.98
C VAL A 125 -9.32 10.86 -11.53
N THR A 126 -8.70 10.03 -10.68
CA THR A 126 -8.37 10.40 -9.29
C THR A 126 -7.47 11.63 -9.26
N ARG A 127 -6.46 11.69 -10.14
CA ARG A 127 -5.55 12.84 -10.25
C ARG A 127 -6.28 14.14 -10.61
N LYS A 128 -7.18 14.10 -11.59
CA LYS A 128 -7.99 15.28 -11.96
C LYS A 128 -8.88 15.72 -10.79
N HIS A 129 -9.49 14.78 -10.08
CA HIS A 129 -10.35 15.10 -8.93
C HIS A 129 -9.55 15.72 -7.79
N ILE A 130 -8.42 15.13 -7.41
CA ILE A 130 -7.62 15.69 -6.33
C ILE A 130 -7.10 17.09 -6.68
N GLN A 131 -6.78 17.35 -7.95
CA GLN A 131 -6.41 18.70 -8.41
C GLN A 131 -7.56 19.69 -8.21
N LYS A 132 -8.78 19.32 -8.58
CA LYS A 132 -9.97 20.17 -8.38
C LYS A 132 -10.25 20.40 -6.89
N VAL A 133 -10.27 19.34 -6.09
CA VAL A 133 -10.55 19.39 -4.65
C VAL A 133 -9.52 20.24 -3.91
N TRP A 134 -8.24 20.12 -4.28
CA TRP A 134 -7.17 20.91 -3.70
C TRP A 134 -7.34 22.41 -3.96
N ILE A 135 -7.77 22.78 -5.16
CA ILE A 135 -8.02 24.17 -5.55
C ILE A 135 -9.26 24.74 -4.84
N GLU A 136 -10.34 23.97 -4.79
CA GLU A 136 -11.63 24.44 -4.28
C GLU A 136 -11.73 24.39 -2.75
N ARG A 137 -11.29 23.29 -2.14
CA ARG A 137 -11.51 22.97 -0.72
C ARG A 137 -10.21 22.92 0.10
N GLY A 138 -9.08 22.64 -0.53
CA GLY A 138 -7.78 22.53 0.14
C GLY A 138 -7.47 21.10 0.57
N PRO A 139 -6.80 20.90 1.74
CA PRO A 139 -6.20 19.61 2.10
C PRO A 139 -7.19 18.56 2.62
N ASP A 140 -8.40 18.95 3.03
CA ASP A 140 -9.39 18.03 3.58
C ASP A 140 -10.27 17.41 2.48
N THR A 141 -10.21 16.08 2.37
CA THR A 141 -10.95 15.28 1.38
C THR A 141 -12.04 14.43 2.03
N LYS A 142 -13.14 14.19 1.31
CA LYS A 142 -14.26 13.31 1.68
C LYS A 142 -14.63 12.41 0.50
N SER A 143 -15.35 11.32 0.75
CA SER A 143 -15.85 10.42 -0.31
C SER A 143 -16.65 11.16 -1.39
N ASP A 144 -17.47 12.12 -0.99
CA ASP A 144 -18.37 12.87 -1.88
C ASP A 144 -17.60 13.79 -2.84
N ASP A 145 -16.34 14.10 -2.53
CA ASP A 145 -15.46 14.85 -3.42
C ASP A 145 -15.08 14.04 -4.68
N PHE A 146 -15.32 12.73 -4.65
CA PHE A 146 -15.01 11.79 -5.73
C PHE A 146 -16.24 11.08 -6.31
N SER A 147 -17.46 11.36 -5.81
CA SER A 147 -18.68 10.63 -6.19
C SER A 147 -19.40 11.14 -7.44
N ASN A 148 -19.15 12.37 -7.88
CA ASN A 148 -20.07 13.13 -8.74
C ASN A 148 -19.64 13.32 -10.21
N TYR A 149 -18.80 12.47 -10.78
CA TYR A 149 -18.42 12.63 -12.20
C TYR A 149 -18.74 11.40 -13.04
N GLU A 150 -19.69 11.62 -13.96
CA GLU A 150 -19.92 10.78 -15.13
C GLU A 150 -18.62 10.70 -15.94
N CYS A 151 -18.29 9.50 -16.40
CA CYS A 151 -17.14 9.29 -17.25
C CYS A 151 -17.32 10.00 -18.59
N ASP A 152 -16.90 11.25 -18.66
CA ASP A 152 -16.83 12.03 -19.89
C ASP A 152 -15.78 11.42 -20.83
N GLY A 153 -16.24 10.53 -21.71
CA GLY A 153 -15.50 9.91 -22.80
C GLY A 153 -14.72 8.65 -22.42
N ASP A 154 -15.05 7.52 -23.06
CA ASP A 154 -14.34 6.23 -23.33
C ASP A 154 -13.33 5.61 -22.33
N VAL A 155 -13.04 6.24 -21.20
CA VAL A 155 -12.02 5.84 -20.21
C VAL A 155 -12.66 5.81 -18.83
N CYS A 156 -13.87 5.27 -18.75
CA CYS A 156 -14.41 4.80 -17.48
C CYS A 156 -13.71 3.48 -17.15
N MET A 157 -13.19 3.38 -15.91
CA MET A 157 -12.29 2.32 -15.40
C MET A 157 -12.25 1.10 -16.33
N PRO A 158 -11.14 0.82 -17.04
CA PRO A 158 -11.03 -0.51 -17.61
C PRO A 158 -11.25 -1.45 -16.43
N LYS A 159 -12.26 -2.33 -16.52
CA LYS A 159 -12.34 -3.53 -15.67
C LYS A 159 -10.90 -4.01 -15.61
N LEU A 160 -10.27 -3.89 -14.44
CA LEU A 160 -8.85 -4.16 -14.26
C LEU A 160 -8.70 -5.67 -14.50
N PHE A 161 -8.63 -6.03 -15.78
CA PHE A 161 -8.29 -7.36 -16.23
C PHE A 161 -6.83 -7.47 -15.83
N LEU A 162 -6.59 -8.08 -14.67
CA LEU A 162 -5.24 -8.34 -14.20
C LEU A 162 -4.65 -9.39 -15.13
N ILE A 163 -4.04 -8.90 -16.21
CA ILE A 163 -3.05 -9.65 -16.96
C ILE A 163 -1.99 -10.05 -15.92
N GLY A 164 -1.94 -11.35 -15.62
CA GLY A 164 -1.03 -11.90 -14.61
C GLY A 164 -1.65 -12.30 -13.27
N ASP A 165 -2.98 -12.50 -13.16
CA ASP A 165 -3.60 -13.05 -11.93
C ASP A 165 -2.92 -14.35 -11.47
N GLU A 166 -2.67 -15.28 -12.39
CA GLU A 166 -1.94 -16.52 -12.10
C GLU A 166 -0.52 -16.27 -11.60
N VAL A 167 0.17 -15.26 -12.15
CA VAL A 167 1.54 -14.89 -11.74
C VAL A 167 1.51 -14.33 -10.32
N LEU A 168 0.61 -13.39 -10.04
CA LEU A 168 0.46 -12.75 -8.73
C LEU A 168 0.08 -13.76 -7.64
N GLN A 169 -0.86 -14.65 -7.94
CA GLN A 169 -1.29 -15.69 -7.01
C GLN A 169 -0.17 -16.71 -6.74
N LYS A 170 0.58 -17.09 -7.78
CA LYS A 170 1.73 -17.99 -7.65
C LYS A 170 2.87 -17.34 -6.87
N GLU A 171 3.20 -16.08 -7.12
CA GLU A 171 4.20 -15.33 -6.36
C GLU A 171 3.82 -15.21 -4.89
N ALA A 172 2.57 -14.86 -4.61
CA ALA A 172 2.10 -14.73 -3.23
C ALA A 172 2.11 -16.08 -2.48
N SER A 173 1.64 -17.16 -3.12
CA SER A 173 1.60 -18.47 -2.47
C SER A 173 2.98 -19.13 -2.33
N ASN A 174 3.84 -19.05 -3.34
CA ASN A 174 5.19 -19.61 -3.27
C ASN A 174 6.10 -18.79 -2.35
N GLY A 175 6.04 -17.46 -2.45
CA GLY A 175 6.84 -16.57 -1.62
C GLY A 175 6.54 -16.76 -0.12
N LYS A 176 5.29 -17.05 0.25
CA LYS A 176 4.92 -17.38 1.62
C LYS A 176 5.55 -18.69 2.11
N LYS A 177 5.59 -19.73 1.27
CA LYS A 177 6.24 -21.01 1.59
C LYS A 177 7.75 -20.86 1.76
N GLU A 178 8.39 -20.11 0.86
CA GLU A 178 9.81 -19.81 0.94
C GLU A 178 10.14 -18.99 2.19
N ALA A 179 9.34 -17.96 2.46
CA ALA A 179 9.49 -17.14 3.67
C ALA A 179 9.30 -17.94 4.95
N TYR A 180 8.35 -18.89 4.99
CA TYR A 180 8.16 -19.79 6.11
C TYR A 180 9.41 -20.64 6.38
N SER A 181 10.00 -21.25 5.34
CA SER A 181 11.24 -22.03 5.47
C SER A 181 12.38 -21.16 6.00
N GLN A 182 12.59 -19.99 5.38
CA GLN A 182 13.66 -19.06 5.80
C GLN A 182 13.45 -18.56 7.23
N TRP A 183 12.20 -18.31 7.64
CA TRP A 183 11.89 -17.87 8.99
C TRP A 183 12.30 -18.92 10.02
N TRP A 184 12.01 -20.20 9.78
CA TRP A 184 12.41 -21.28 10.69
C TRP A 184 13.93 -21.48 10.73
N ASP A 185 14.62 -21.33 9.60
CA ASP A 185 16.09 -21.36 9.57
C ASP A 185 16.69 -20.22 10.41
N LEU A 186 16.16 -19.00 10.26
CA LEU A 186 16.56 -17.83 11.06
C LEU A 186 16.25 -18.02 12.54
N TYR A 187 15.11 -18.65 12.87
CA TYR A 187 14.74 -18.98 14.24
C TYR A 187 15.76 -19.93 14.88
N TRP A 188 16.13 -21.01 14.19
CA TRP A 188 17.13 -21.95 14.69
C TRP A 188 18.52 -21.34 14.82
N GLN A 189 18.94 -20.53 13.84
CA GLN A 189 20.18 -19.75 13.95
C GLN A 189 20.12 -18.85 15.20
N SER A 190 19.02 -18.11 15.38
CA SER A 190 18.85 -17.20 16.51
C SER A 190 18.79 -17.91 17.87
N TYR A 191 18.34 -19.16 17.90
CA TYR A 191 18.32 -19.99 19.11
C TYR A 191 19.74 -20.45 19.49
N CYS A 192 20.53 -20.83 18.49
CA CYS A 192 21.91 -21.32 18.67
C CYS A 192 22.95 -20.20 18.83
N THR A 193 22.66 -18.97 18.41
CA THR A 193 23.59 -17.83 18.50
C THR A 193 23.72 -17.30 19.94
N PRO A 194 24.94 -17.30 20.52
CA PRO A 194 25.19 -16.72 21.84
C PRO A 194 25.36 -15.19 21.81
N ASP A 195 25.77 -14.61 20.68
CA ASP A 195 25.94 -13.16 20.56
C ASP A 195 24.60 -12.42 20.49
N ARG A 196 24.41 -11.46 21.39
CA ARG A 196 23.21 -10.64 21.46
C ARG A 196 23.04 -9.76 20.21
N ARG A 197 24.11 -9.25 19.62
CA ARG A 197 24.01 -8.37 18.43
C ARG A 197 23.55 -9.15 17.21
N GLU A 198 24.18 -10.28 16.94
CA GLU A 198 23.78 -11.18 15.86
C GLU A 198 22.33 -11.68 16.06
N LYS A 199 21.95 -12.07 17.29
CA LYS A 199 20.57 -12.44 17.62
C LYS A 199 19.55 -11.35 17.29
N GLN A 200 19.88 -10.09 17.56
CA GLN A 200 19.03 -8.96 17.18
C GLN A 200 18.91 -8.78 15.67
N GLN A 201 19.97 -9.03 14.90
CA GLN A 201 19.94 -8.97 13.44
C GLN A 201 19.06 -10.09 12.87
N LEU A 202 19.18 -11.32 13.37
CA LEU A 202 18.33 -12.44 12.99
C LEU A 202 16.86 -12.15 13.31
N THR A 203 16.58 -11.58 14.48
CA THR A 203 15.23 -11.15 14.85
C THR A 203 14.67 -10.07 13.91
N ARG A 204 15.50 -9.11 13.47
CA ARG A 204 15.08 -8.10 12.48
C ARG A 204 14.75 -8.74 11.14
N ARG A 205 15.53 -9.74 10.69
CA ARG A 205 15.26 -10.49 9.45
C ARG A 205 13.97 -11.32 9.54
N MET A 206 13.71 -11.97 10.67
CA MET A 206 12.43 -12.65 10.91
C MET A 206 11.27 -11.66 10.85
N ASN A 207 11.38 -10.51 11.52
CA ASN A 207 10.36 -9.47 11.50
C ASN A 207 10.13 -8.89 10.10
N SER A 208 11.16 -8.77 9.25
CA SER A 208 10.98 -8.30 7.87
C SER A 208 10.24 -9.31 7.00
N LEU A 209 10.48 -10.61 7.20
CA LEU A 209 9.69 -11.66 6.52
C LEU A 209 8.22 -11.56 6.95
N GLU A 210 7.96 -11.46 8.26
CA GLU A 210 6.59 -11.34 8.78
C GLU A 210 5.89 -10.03 8.39
N ALA A 211 6.62 -8.98 8.03
CA ALA A 211 6.03 -7.72 7.58
C ALA A 211 5.37 -7.85 6.20
N VAL A 212 5.83 -8.79 5.36
CA VAL A 212 5.25 -9.08 4.05
C VAL A 212 4.32 -10.29 4.12
N TRP A 213 4.74 -11.34 4.79
CA TRP A 213 4.09 -12.65 4.73
C TRP A 213 3.15 -12.94 5.90
N GLY A 214 2.93 -11.94 6.74
CA GLY A 214 2.09 -12.05 7.94
C GLY A 214 2.74 -12.96 8.98
N ASN A 215 1.90 -13.63 9.75
CA ASN A 215 2.39 -14.51 10.81
C ASN A 215 2.88 -15.85 10.22
N LEU A 216 4.17 -16.17 10.44
CA LEU A 216 4.83 -17.37 9.89
C LEU A 216 5.07 -18.48 10.93
N TYR A 217 4.70 -18.29 12.20
CA TYR A 217 4.90 -19.27 13.26
C TYR A 217 3.61 -20.00 13.69
N TYR A 218 2.52 -19.83 12.94
CA TYR A 218 1.24 -20.54 13.11
C TYR A 218 0.92 -21.43 11.91
#